data_AF-A0A4R0IIP9-F1
#
_entry.id   AF-A0A4R0IIP9-F1
#
_cell.length_a   1.000
_cell.length_b   1.000
_cell.length_c   1.000
_cell.angle_alpha   90.00
_cell.angle_beta   90.00
_cell.angle_gamma   90.00
#
_symmetry.space_group_name_H-M   'P 1'
#
loop_
_entity.id
_entity.type
_entity.pdbx_description
1 polymer ?
#
loop_
_entity_poly.entity_id
_entity_poly.type
_entity_poly.pdbx_seq_one_letter_code
_entity_poly.pdbx_strand_id
1 'polypeptide(L)'
;MKYDFMLPFTTPRSAPLDGSARDELLAEIQGVVDGEGGVPALDPPEYYRVDDRLIEIWTLSPGPVVIEFGYSEVAGSREKLANRLRDLVEMGLEIDALPSWQFDETSEVVSVRAGYASADEARADGRRLLVAATIRSDELRFATGWDRDMVFLVRGIDWYTIRTHGNGTIDFKVNEEPLNAHMTYAKACGDLSRDIEYTLELVGNEMGPFARKVAAAFVQRDAANALLAQARQSLRVSMEGVDRVAEAGGDGANLSELARKLHTDRANLYKLMPSRRPGRRR
;
A
#
# COMPACT_ATOMS: atom_id res chain seq x y z
N MET A 1 28.10 -16.19 24.64
CA MET A 1 26.64 -16.03 24.73
C MET A 1 26.11 -16.22 23.32
N LYS A 2 25.51 -17.37 23.00
CA LYS A 2 24.87 -17.57 21.69
C LYS A 2 23.62 -16.71 21.71
N TYR A 3 23.58 -15.67 20.88
CA TYR A 3 22.32 -15.05 20.52
C TYR A 3 21.59 -16.08 19.67
N ASP A 4 20.75 -16.92 20.29
CA ASP A 4 19.64 -17.52 19.55
C ASP A 4 18.81 -16.33 19.09
N PHE A 5 19.06 -15.90 17.85
CA PHE A 5 18.24 -14.91 17.17
C PHE A 5 16.83 -15.53 17.12
N MET A 6 15.97 -15.13 18.05
CA MET A 6 14.54 -15.24 17.80
C MET A 6 14.32 -14.58 16.45
N LEU A 7 13.86 -15.36 15.46
CA LEU A 7 13.50 -14.80 14.17
C LEU A 7 12.63 -13.57 14.42
N PRO A 8 12.89 -12.43 13.76
CA PRO A 8 12.02 -11.27 13.87
C PRO A 8 10.58 -11.73 13.69
N PHE A 9 9.65 -11.28 14.53
CA PHE A 9 8.25 -11.72 14.48
C PHE A 9 7.56 -11.49 13.12
N THR A 10 8.17 -10.65 12.28
CA THR A 10 7.83 -10.32 10.91
C THR A 10 8.42 -11.26 9.85
N THR A 11 9.15 -12.31 10.27
CA THR A 11 9.69 -13.34 9.36
C THR A 11 8.68 -14.46 9.16
N PRO A 12 8.40 -14.88 7.92
CA PRO A 12 7.52 -16.03 7.66
C PRO A 12 7.93 -17.24 8.51
N ARG A 13 6.94 -17.91 9.11
CA ARG A 13 7.19 -19.08 9.97
C ARG A 13 7.51 -20.31 9.14
N SER A 14 6.83 -20.48 8.01
CA SER A 14 7.07 -21.60 7.10
C SER A 14 8.21 -21.26 6.15
N ALA A 15 9.17 -22.17 6.05
CA ALA A 15 10.21 -22.11 5.03
C ALA A 15 9.60 -22.34 3.63
N PRO A 16 10.18 -21.75 2.57
CA PRO A 16 9.84 -22.13 1.20
C PRO A 16 10.01 -23.63 1.00
N LEU A 17 9.10 -24.25 0.26
CA LEU A 17 9.24 -25.63 -0.18
C LEU A 17 10.41 -25.77 -1.14
N ASP A 18 11.05 -26.93 -1.11
CA ASP A 18 12.11 -27.33 -2.03
C ASP A 18 11.86 -28.76 -2.58
N GLY A 19 12.64 -29.14 -3.58
CA GLY A 19 12.61 -30.48 -4.18
C GLY A 19 11.23 -30.92 -4.71
N SER A 20 10.92 -32.20 -4.52
CA SER A 20 9.73 -32.83 -5.10
C SER A 20 8.41 -32.22 -4.61
N ALA A 21 8.34 -31.81 -3.34
CA ALA A 21 7.14 -31.19 -2.78
C ALA A 21 6.84 -29.83 -3.43
N ARG A 22 7.89 -29.08 -3.81
CA ARG A 22 7.74 -27.84 -4.59
C ARG A 22 7.27 -28.16 -6.01
N ASP A 23 7.89 -29.14 -6.67
CA ASP A 23 7.61 -29.46 -8.07
C ASP A 23 6.17 -29.97 -8.28
N GLU A 24 5.66 -30.80 -7.36
CA GLU A 24 4.26 -31.28 -7.37
C GLU A 24 3.27 -30.11 -7.27
N LEU A 25 3.50 -29.18 -6.33
CA LEU A 25 2.65 -28.00 -6.16
C LEU A 25 2.77 -27.02 -7.33
N LEU A 26 3.94 -26.86 -7.94
CA LEU A 26 4.10 -26.02 -9.13
C LEU A 26 3.29 -26.57 -10.31
N ALA A 27 3.24 -27.89 -10.48
CA ALA A 27 2.40 -28.51 -11.52
C ALA A 27 0.90 -28.27 -11.25
N GLU A 28 0.45 -28.36 -10.00
CA GLU A 28 -0.92 -28.02 -9.61
C GLU A 28 -1.24 -26.54 -9.85
N ILE A 29 -0.34 -25.64 -9.43
CA ILE A 29 -0.46 -24.18 -9.66
C ILE A 29 -0.55 -23.87 -11.15
N GLN A 30 0.32 -24.47 -11.97
CA GLN A 30 0.30 -24.28 -13.41
C GLN A 30 -1.03 -24.77 -14.02
N GLY A 31 -1.53 -25.92 -13.57
CA GLY A 31 -2.84 -26.43 -14.00
C GLY A 31 -4.01 -25.52 -13.63
N VAL A 32 -3.93 -24.83 -12.49
CA VAL A 32 -4.92 -23.80 -12.10
C VAL A 32 -4.80 -22.56 -12.97
N VAL A 33 -3.58 -22.07 -13.21
CA VAL A 33 -3.32 -20.86 -14.01
C VAL A 33 -3.73 -21.04 -15.48
N ASP A 34 -3.48 -22.23 -16.03
CA ASP A 34 -3.82 -22.57 -17.43
C ASP A 34 -5.29 -22.99 -17.60
N GLY A 35 -5.96 -23.33 -16.50
CA GLY A 35 -7.36 -23.78 -16.50
C GLY A 35 -8.35 -22.62 -16.62
N GLU A 36 -9.53 -22.89 -17.16
CA GLU A 36 -10.67 -21.94 -17.15
C GLU A 36 -11.41 -21.91 -15.79
N GLY A 37 -10.92 -22.67 -14.80
CA GLY A 37 -11.44 -22.68 -13.44
C GLY A 37 -11.05 -21.41 -12.66
N GLY A 38 -11.91 -20.96 -11.76
CA GLY A 38 -11.56 -19.83 -10.88
C GLY A 38 -10.37 -20.16 -9.98
N VAL A 39 -9.57 -19.13 -9.65
CA VAL A 39 -8.45 -19.26 -8.70
C VAL A 39 -8.99 -19.78 -7.37
N PRO A 40 -8.41 -20.86 -6.78
CA PRO A 40 -8.87 -21.43 -5.53
C PRO A 40 -8.41 -20.58 -4.33
N ALA A 41 -8.70 -19.28 -4.37
CA ALA A 41 -8.36 -18.34 -3.32
C ALA A 41 -9.05 -18.72 -2.01
N LEU A 42 -8.48 -18.29 -0.89
CA LEU A 42 -9.17 -18.36 0.40
C LEU A 42 -10.52 -17.63 0.35
N ASP A 43 -11.42 -17.98 1.28
CA ASP A 43 -12.64 -17.22 1.56
C ASP A 43 -12.53 -16.56 2.95
N PRO A 44 -12.54 -15.20 3.05
CA PRO A 44 -12.45 -14.26 1.94
C PRO A 44 -11.06 -14.28 1.28
N PRO A 45 -10.96 -13.88 -0.01
CA PRO A 45 -9.70 -13.84 -0.73
C PRO A 45 -8.80 -12.75 -0.18
N GLU A 46 -7.52 -13.06 -0.01
CA GLU A 46 -6.51 -12.11 0.45
C GLU A 46 -5.25 -12.29 -0.40
N TYR A 47 -4.86 -11.20 -1.09
CA TYR A 47 -3.67 -11.13 -1.92
C TYR A 47 -3.03 -9.74 -1.77
N TYR A 48 -1.74 -9.66 -2.06
CA TYR A 48 -0.96 -8.44 -1.89
C TYR A 48 -0.04 -8.25 -3.08
N ARG A 49 -0.12 -7.10 -3.76
CA ARG A 49 0.79 -6.75 -4.84
C ARG A 49 1.55 -5.49 -4.52
N VAL A 50 2.87 -5.58 -4.38
CA VAL A 50 3.77 -4.45 -4.16
C VAL A 50 4.93 -4.56 -5.13
N ASP A 51 5.11 -3.53 -5.96
CA ASP A 51 6.12 -3.47 -7.02
C ASP A 51 6.09 -4.73 -7.92
N ASP A 52 7.21 -5.47 -8.02
CA ASP A 52 7.39 -6.71 -8.77
C ASP A 52 6.92 -7.97 -8.03
N ARG A 53 6.27 -7.85 -6.88
CA ARG A 53 5.85 -9.00 -6.06
C ARG A 53 4.35 -9.06 -5.92
N LEU A 54 3.79 -10.22 -6.21
CA LEU A 54 2.42 -10.59 -5.85
C LEU A 54 2.49 -11.77 -4.90
N ILE A 55 1.76 -11.67 -3.80
CA ILE A 55 1.63 -12.71 -2.80
C ILE A 55 0.16 -13.09 -2.77
N GLU A 56 -0.14 -14.34 -3.08
CA GLU A 56 -1.51 -14.88 -3.04
C GLU A 56 -1.59 -16.05 -2.07
N ILE A 57 -2.80 -16.27 -1.54
CA ILE A 57 -3.06 -17.35 -0.60
C ILE A 57 -4.19 -18.20 -1.17
N TRP A 58 -3.83 -19.43 -1.54
CA TRP A 58 -4.71 -20.38 -2.21
C TRP A 58 -4.99 -21.59 -1.31
N THR A 59 -6.06 -22.31 -1.61
CA THR A 59 -6.36 -23.62 -1.05
C THR A 59 -6.09 -24.67 -2.11
N LEU A 60 -5.01 -25.42 -1.95
CA LEU A 60 -4.58 -26.46 -2.87
C LEU A 60 -4.67 -27.84 -2.22
N SER A 61 -4.23 -28.90 -2.91
CA SER A 61 -4.27 -30.28 -2.42
C SER A 61 -3.71 -30.49 -1.00
N PRO A 62 -2.61 -29.85 -0.53
CA PRO A 62 -2.13 -30.01 0.84
C PRO A 62 -2.82 -29.10 1.87
N GLY A 63 -3.80 -28.28 1.45
CA GLY A 63 -4.46 -27.27 2.28
C GLY A 63 -4.09 -25.84 1.88
N PRO A 64 -4.09 -24.89 2.83
CA PRO A 64 -3.69 -23.50 2.55
C PRO A 64 -2.22 -23.42 2.10
N VAL A 65 -1.96 -22.63 1.06
CA VAL A 65 -0.64 -22.41 0.46
C VAL A 65 -0.43 -20.91 0.23
N VAL A 66 0.76 -20.41 0.56
CA VAL A 66 1.16 -19.03 0.28
C VAL A 66 2.12 -19.04 -0.90
N ILE A 67 1.77 -18.33 -1.96
CA ILE A 67 2.49 -18.31 -3.23
C ILE A 67 3.01 -16.90 -3.46
N GLU A 68 4.29 -16.79 -3.79
CA GLU A 68 4.92 -15.54 -4.20
C GLU A 68 5.23 -15.60 -5.68
N PHE A 69 4.63 -14.72 -6.45
CA PHE A 69 4.93 -14.49 -7.85
C PHE A 69 5.85 -13.27 -8.00
N GLY A 70 6.86 -13.43 -8.85
CA GLY A 70 7.72 -12.35 -9.32
C GLY A 70 7.26 -11.88 -10.68
N TYR A 71 7.09 -10.58 -10.84
CA TYR A 71 6.71 -9.93 -12.10
C TYR A 71 7.93 -9.30 -12.74
N SER A 72 8.11 -9.56 -14.02
CA SER A 72 9.14 -8.93 -14.84
C SER A 72 8.51 -8.27 -16.04
N GLU A 73 8.99 -7.06 -16.38
CA GLU A 73 8.53 -6.36 -17.56
C GLU A 73 8.92 -7.15 -18.82
N VAL A 74 7.96 -7.35 -19.73
CA VAL A 74 8.26 -7.86 -21.07
C VAL A 74 9.08 -6.82 -21.82
N ALA A 75 10.23 -7.21 -22.37
CA ALA A 75 11.13 -6.30 -23.08
C ALA A 75 10.39 -5.47 -24.15
N GLY A 76 10.53 -4.14 -24.08
CA GLY A 76 9.89 -3.19 -24.99
C GLY A 76 8.42 -2.86 -24.66
N SER A 77 7.85 -3.42 -23.60
CA SER A 77 6.45 -3.18 -23.22
C SER A 77 6.20 -1.74 -22.79
N ARG A 78 7.09 -1.15 -21.98
CA ARG A 78 6.97 0.27 -21.61
C ARG A 78 7.10 1.22 -22.80
N GLU A 79 7.92 0.88 -23.79
CA GLU A 79 8.05 1.67 -25.02
C GLU A 79 6.78 1.59 -25.88
N LYS A 80 6.21 0.40 -26.04
CA LYS A 80 4.90 0.21 -26.69
C LYS A 80 3.80 1.01 -25.99
N LEU A 81 3.78 0.98 -24.65
CA LEU A 81 2.82 1.73 -23.84
C LEU A 81 3.00 3.24 -24.04
N ALA A 82 4.23 3.74 -24.02
CA ALA A 82 4.54 5.14 -24.23
C ALA A 82 4.15 5.63 -25.63
N ASN A 83 4.35 4.82 -26.66
CA ASN A 83 3.91 5.12 -28.02
C ASN A 83 2.38 5.14 -28.11
N ARG A 84 1.70 4.13 -27.55
CA ARG A 84 0.23 4.09 -27.49
C ARG A 84 -0.36 5.28 -26.73
N LEU A 85 0.26 5.68 -25.61
CA LEU A 85 -0.12 6.89 -24.86
C LEU A 85 -0.05 8.13 -25.74
N ARG A 86 1.05 8.29 -26.49
CA ARG A 86 1.24 9.41 -27.39
C ARG A 86 0.17 9.45 -28.47
N ASP A 87 -0.08 8.31 -29.12
CA ASP A 87 -1.10 8.19 -30.16
C ASP A 87 -2.50 8.57 -29.63
N LEU A 88 -2.85 8.11 -28.43
CA LEU A 88 -4.15 8.41 -27.81
C LEU A 88 -4.30 9.89 -27.44
N VAL A 89 -3.23 10.53 -26.98
CA VAL A 89 -3.19 11.97 -26.74
C VAL A 89 -3.36 12.75 -28.04
N GLU A 90 -2.68 12.33 -29.11
CA GLU A 90 -2.81 12.93 -30.44
C GLU A 90 -4.23 12.77 -31.01
N MET A 91 -4.92 11.68 -30.67
CA MET A 91 -6.33 11.45 -31.02
C MET A 91 -7.33 12.22 -30.15
N GLY A 92 -6.87 12.99 -29.16
CA GLY A 92 -7.73 13.82 -28.29
C GLY A 92 -8.58 13.01 -27.30
N LEU A 93 -8.21 11.75 -27.02
CA LEU A 93 -8.88 10.93 -26.02
C LEU A 93 -8.38 11.30 -24.61
N GLU A 94 -9.31 11.45 -23.65
CA GLU A 94 -8.96 11.64 -22.25
C GLU A 94 -8.30 10.38 -21.69
N ILE A 95 -7.02 10.50 -21.34
CA ILE A 95 -6.18 9.44 -20.77
C ILE A 95 -6.81 8.83 -19.50
N ASP A 96 -7.56 9.64 -18.76
CA ASP A 96 -8.19 9.28 -17.49
C ASP A 96 -9.42 8.34 -17.65
N ALA A 97 -9.96 8.19 -18.86
CA ALA A 97 -11.10 7.31 -19.14
C ALA A 97 -10.71 5.87 -19.50
N LEU A 98 -9.41 5.56 -19.53
CA LEU A 98 -8.89 4.26 -19.99
C LEU A 98 -8.51 3.35 -18.80
N PRO A 99 -8.93 2.07 -18.80
CA PRO A 99 -8.69 1.16 -17.68
C PRO A 99 -7.20 0.79 -17.63
N SER A 100 -6.59 1.06 -16.48
CA SER A 100 -5.31 0.54 -15.97
C SER A 100 -4.21 0.32 -17.03
N TRP A 101 -3.33 1.31 -17.18
CA TRP A 101 -2.09 1.24 -17.96
C TRP A 101 -1.07 0.30 -17.30
N GLN A 102 -1.32 -1.01 -17.38
CA GLN A 102 -0.35 -2.03 -17.03
C GLN A 102 0.45 -2.33 -18.31
N PHE A 103 1.77 -2.23 -18.21
CA PHE A 103 2.65 -2.78 -19.25
C PHE A 103 2.55 -4.30 -19.17
N ASP A 104 2.68 -4.98 -20.31
CA ASP A 104 2.78 -6.44 -20.37
C ASP A 104 3.91 -6.92 -19.42
N GLU A 105 3.57 -7.86 -18.55
CA GLU A 105 4.48 -8.47 -17.60
C GLU A 105 4.41 -10.00 -17.74
N THR A 106 5.52 -10.65 -17.49
CA THR A 106 5.59 -12.09 -17.23
C THR A 106 5.63 -12.33 -15.73
N SER A 107 4.88 -13.32 -15.27
CA SER A 107 4.95 -13.80 -13.89
C SER A 107 5.69 -15.14 -13.82
N GLU A 108 6.45 -15.32 -12.76
CA GLU A 108 7.03 -16.62 -12.37
C GLU A 108 6.78 -16.89 -10.90
N VAL A 109 6.63 -18.16 -10.52
CA VAL A 109 6.53 -18.54 -9.11
C VAL A 109 7.93 -18.50 -8.48
N VAL A 110 8.16 -17.47 -7.65
CA VAL A 110 9.42 -17.29 -6.93
C VAL A 110 9.50 -18.25 -5.76
N SER A 111 8.44 -18.33 -4.96
CA SER A 111 8.44 -19.18 -3.77
C SER A 111 7.03 -19.69 -3.43
N VAL A 112 6.98 -20.89 -2.84
CA VAL A 112 5.74 -21.54 -2.40
C VAL A 112 5.96 -22.02 -0.98
N ARG A 113 4.99 -21.77 -0.09
CA ARG A 113 4.98 -22.25 1.30
C ARG A 113 3.69 -23.00 1.55
N ALA A 114 3.76 -24.16 2.19
CA ALA A 114 2.61 -24.98 2.54
C ALA A 114 2.78 -25.56 3.96
N GLY A 115 1.87 -26.47 4.35
CA GLY A 115 1.92 -27.14 5.66
C GLY A 115 1.33 -26.31 6.80
N TYR A 116 0.52 -25.31 6.48
CA TYR A 116 -0.18 -24.50 7.47
C TYR A 116 -1.30 -25.30 8.15
N ALA A 117 -1.43 -25.17 9.46
CA ALA A 117 -2.51 -25.84 10.20
C ALA A 117 -3.88 -25.20 9.93
N SER A 118 -3.89 -23.93 9.52
CA SER A 118 -5.11 -23.19 9.20
C SER A 118 -4.88 -22.10 8.15
N ALA A 119 -5.96 -21.61 7.56
CA ALA A 119 -5.94 -20.47 6.64
C ALA A 119 -5.41 -19.18 7.31
N ASP A 120 -5.65 -19.01 8.61
CA ASP A 120 -5.20 -17.82 9.34
C ASP A 120 -3.69 -17.79 9.55
N GLU A 121 -3.06 -18.96 9.72
CA GLU A 121 -1.60 -19.06 9.74
C GLU A 121 -0.99 -18.72 8.37
N ALA A 122 -1.61 -19.20 7.29
CA ALA A 122 -1.21 -18.86 5.93
C ALA A 122 -1.37 -17.34 5.66
N ARG A 123 -2.48 -16.73 6.09
CA ARG A 123 -2.67 -15.26 6.03
C ARG A 123 -1.61 -14.51 6.82
N ALA A 124 -1.30 -14.96 8.03
CA ALA A 124 -0.27 -14.33 8.84
C ALA A 124 1.10 -14.35 8.13
N ASP A 125 1.48 -15.48 7.51
CA ASP A 125 2.71 -15.57 6.72
C ASP A 125 2.67 -14.75 5.44
N GLY A 126 1.53 -14.69 4.75
CA GLY A 126 1.33 -13.80 3.59
C GLY A 126 1.56 -12.33 3.95
N ARG A 127 1.04 -11.86 5.10
CA ARG A 127 1.29 -10.49 5.60
C ARG A 127 2.76 -10.26 5.98
N ARG A 128 3.45 -11.27 6.51
CA ARG A 128 4.90 -11.20 6.78
C ARG A 128 5.71 -11.05 5.49
N LEU A 129 5.32 -11.77 4.44
CA LEU A 129 5.90 -11.59 3.10
C LEU A 129 5.61 -10.21 2.52
N LEU A 130 4.41 -9.67 2.71
CA LEU A 130 4.07 -8.30 2.30
C LEU A 130 4.99 -7.27 2.97
N VAL A 131 5.20 -7.40 4.29
CA VAL A 131 6.14 -6.55 5.04
C VAL A 131 7.56 -6.69 4.50
N ALA A 132 8.01 -7.92 4.23
CA ALA A 132 9.32 -8.18 3.64
C ALA A 132 9.49 -7.51 2.26
N ALA A 133 8.49 -7.65 1.38
CA ALA A 133 8.48 -7.09 0.03
C ALA A 133 8.45 -5.55 0.04
N THR A 134 7.89 -4.94 1.09
CA THR A 134 7.79 -3.48 1.22
C THR A 134 9.15 -2.82 1.53
N ILE A 135 10.01 -3.45 2.34
CA ILE A 135 11.22 -2.80 2.88
C ILE A 135 12.48 -3.21 2.12
N ARG A 136 12.45 -4.38 1.48
CA ARG A 136 13.49 -4.91 0.59
C ARG A 136 14.92 -4.89 1.19
N SER A 137 15.05 -4.84 2.51
CA SER A 137 16.34 -4.92 3.22
C SER A 137 16.14 -5.51 4.62
N ASP A 138 16.95 -6.52 4.93
CA ASP A 138 16.93 -7.23 6.21
C ASP A 138 17.54 -6.34 7.30
N GLU A 139 18.55 -5.57 6.95
CA GLU A 139 19.23 -4.62 7.83
C GLU A 139 18.31 -3.48 8.23
N LEU A 140 17.56 -2.93 7.26
CA LEU A 140 16.56 -1.92 7.56
C LEU A 140 15.49 -2.50 8.47
N ARG A 141 14.94 -3.68 8.16
CA ARG A 141 13.95 -4.37 9.02
C ARG A 141 14.43 -4.55 10.47
N PHE A 142 15.69 -4.95 10.64
CA PHE A 142 16.28 -5.10 11.96
C PHE A 142 16.49 -3.74 12.66
N ALA A 143 17.13 -2.78 11.99
CA ALA A 143 17.55 -1.51 12.58
C ALA A 143 16.37 -0.61 12.96
N THR A 144 15.22 -0.78 12.32
CA THR A 144 14.05 0.07 12.54
C THR A 144 13.04 -0.54 13.52
N GLY A 145 13.35 -1.69 14.14
CA GLY A 145 12.59 -2.23 15.27
C GLY A 145 11.23 -2.81 14.86
N TRP A 146 11.17 -3.52 13.72
CA TRP A 146 9.94 -4.12 13.18
C TRP A 146 9.45 -5.33 13.98
N ASP A 147 10.20 -5.72 15.00
CA ASP A 147 9.74 -6.55 16.12
C ASP A 147 8.82 -5.77 17.09
N ARG A 148 8.55 -4.49 16.83
CA ARG A 148 7.67 -3.61 17.61
C ARG A 148 6.51 -3.10 16.78
N ASP A 149 5.64 -2.34 17.45
CA ASP A 149 4.51 -1.71 16.80
C ASP A 149 4.95 -0.58 15.87
N MET A 150 4.60 -0.70 14.59
CA MET A 150 4.88 0.29 13.56
C MET A 150 3.70 0.39 12.59
N VAL A 151 3.53 1.53 11.94
CA VAL A 151 2.46 1.77 10.96
C VAL A 151 3.08 2.23 9.64
N PHE A 152 2.63 1.63 8.53
CA PHE A 152 3.10 1.90 7.17
C PHE A 152 1.95 2.30 6.28
N LEU A 153 2.23 3.23 5.38
CA LEU A 153 1.41 3.52 4.21
C LEU A 153 2.21 3.12 2.97
N VAL A 154 1.76 2.09 2.27
CA VAL A 154 2.47 1.48 1.14
C VAL A 154 1.62 1.63 -0.11
N ARG A 155 2.26 1.94 -1.24
CA ARG A 155 1.63 1.89 -2.55
C ARG A 155 1.89 0.52 -3.18
N GLY A 156 0.85 -0.29 -3.29
CA GLY A 156 0.82 -1.53 -4.06
C GLY A 156 -0.01 -1.38 -5.34
N ILE A 157 -0.77 -2.41 -5.71
CA ILE A 157 -1.86 -2.27 -6.71
C ILE A 157 -2.92 -1.27 -6.21
N ASP A 158 -3.22 -1.34 -4.91
CA ASP A 158 -3.99 -0.39 -4.10
C ASP A 158 -3.10 0.29 -3.06
N TRP A 159 -3.67 1.10 -2.18
CA TRP A 159 -2.94 1.61 -1.01
C TRP A 159 -3.14 0.71 0.20
N TYR A 160 -2.04 0.32 0.83
CA TYR A 160 -2.06 -0.54 1.99
C TYR A 160 -1.69 0.25 3.24
N THR A 161 -2.52 0.13 4.27
CA THR A 161 -2.13 0.51 5.63
C THR A 161 -1.77 -0.77 6.38
N ILE A 162 -0.52 -0.88 6.79
CA ILE A 162 0.01 -2.06 7.50
C ILE A 162 0.38 -1.62 8.91
N ARG A 163 -0.07 -2.33 9.94
CA ARG A 163 0.40 -2.15 11.31
C ARG A 163 1.02 -3.44 11.82
N THR A 164 2.29 -3.40 12.19
CA THR A 164 2.94 -4.49 12.92
C THR A 164 2.66 -4.32 14.41
N HIS A 165 2.72 -5.43 15.15
CA HIS A 165 2.57 -5.45 16.60
C HIS A 165 3.72 -6.23 17.25
N GLY A 166 4.07 -5.90 18.49
CA GLY A 166 5.15 -6.54 19.24
C GLY A 166 4.96 -8.04 19.52
N ASN A 167 3.74 -8.56 19.36
CA ASN A 167 3.42 -10.00 19.45
C ASN A 167 3.53 -10.74 18.09
N GLY A 168 3.88 -10.03 17.01
CA GLY A 168 3.98 -10.57 15.65
C GLY A 168 2.69 -10.63 14.86
N THR A 169 1.58 -10.06 15.37
CA THR A 169 0.38 -9.85 14.57
C THR A 169 0.60 -8.71 13.58
N ILE A 170 0.00 -8.82 12.41
CA ILE A 170 0.05 -7.79 11.37
C ILE A 170 -1.39 -7.47 10.98
N ASP A 171 -1.80 -6.24 11.28
CA ASP A 171 -3.05 -5.69 10.77
C ASP A 171 -2.82 -5.15 9.37
N PHE A 172 -3.79 -5.40 8.51
CA PHE A 172 -3.73 -5.04 7.11
C PHE A 172 -5.06 -4.43 6.70
N LYS A 173 -5.00 -3.30 5.98
CA LYS A 173 -6.17 -2.68 5.38
C LYS A 173 -5.86 -2.16 3.99
N VAL A 174 -6.68 -2.57 3.03
CA VAL A 174 -6.70 -2.05 1.66
C VAL A 174 -7.50 -0.75 1.62
N ASN A 175 -6.98 0.24 0.90
CA ASN A 175 -7.66 1.47 0.55
C ASN A 175 -7.51 1.67 -0.96
N GLU A 176 -8.62 1.60 -1.68
CA GLU A 176 -8.65 1.79 -3.15
C GLU A 176 -8.28 3.23 -3.52
N GLU A 177 -8.69 4.20 -2.68
CA GLU A 177 -8.45 5.62 -2.93
C GLU A 177 -7.28 6.18 -2.11
N PRO A 178 -6.35 6.94 -2.73
CA PRO A 178 -5.22 7.56 -2.02
C PRO A 178 -5.64 8.46 -0.85
N LEU A 179 -6.73 9.22 -1.02
CA LEU A 179 -7.22 10.13 0.01
C LEU A 179 -7.70 9.39 1.26
N ASN A 180 -8.45 8.30 1.05
CA ASN A 180 -8.89 7.42 2.13
C ASN A 180 -7.70 6.72 2.80
N ALA A 181 -6.68 6.35 2.02
CA ALA A 181 -5.47 5.73 2.53
C ALA A 181 -4.71 6.62 3.53
N HIS A 182 -4.52 7.91 3.20
CA HIS A 182 -3.88 8.85 4.11
C HIS A 182 -4.70 9.08 5.40
N MET A 183 -6.02 9.09 5.30
CA MET A 183 -6.90 9.19 6.48
C MET A 183 -6.81 7.95 7.36
N THR A 184 -6.87 6.75 6.76
CA THR A 184 -6.71 5.47 7.48
C THR A 184 -5.35 5.38 8.14
N TYR A 185 -4.27 5.75 7.44
CA TYR A 185 -2.92 5.83 7.99
C TYR A 185 -2.84 6.79 9.19
N ALA A 186 -3.36 8.02 9.05
CA ALA A 186 -3.35 8.99 10.13
C ALA A 186 -4.12 8.50 11.37
N LYS A 187 -5.24 7.79 11.17
CA LYS A 187 -5.98 7.14 12.26
C LYS A 187 -5.12 6.07 12.94
N ALA A 188 -4.51 5.17 12.18
CA ALA A 188 -3.65 4.12 12.71
C ALA A 188 -2.44 4.69 13.49
N CYS A 189 -1.82 5.76 13.01
CA CYS A 189 -0.79 6.49 13.74
C CYS A 189 -1.33 7.14 15.03
N GLY A 190 -2.54 7.69 15.01
CA GLY A 190 -3.19 8.21 16.21
C GLY A 190 -3.43 7.13 17.27
N ASP A 191 -3.86 5.94 16.85
CA ASP A 191 -4.03 4.80 17.75
C ASP A 191 -2.66 4.31 18.28
N LEU A 192 -1.64 4.17 17.43
CA LEU A 192 -0.28 3.85 17.85
C LEU A 192 0.29 4.88 18.85
N SER A 193 0.07 6.17 18.62
CA SER A 193 0.52 7.21 19.55
C SER A 193 -0.12 7.05 20.93
N ARG A 194 -1.41 6.71 20.99
CA ARG A 194 -2.12 6.46 22.26
C ARG A 194 -1.52 5.22 22.94
N ASP A 195 -1.27 4.18 22.17
CA ASP A 195 -0.71 2.93 22.65
C ASP A 195 0.71 3.11 23.21
N ILE A 196 1.58 3.90 22.54
CA ILE A 196 2.91 4.25 23.04
C ILE A 196 2.85 5.03 24.37
N GLU A 197 1.88 5.95 24.53
CA GLU A 197 1.79 6.76 25.74
C GLU A 197 1.27 5.94 26.94
N TYR A 198 0.30 5.06 26.72
CA TYR A 198 -0.46 4.41 27.79
C TYR A 198 -0.20 2.91 27.98
N THR A 199 0.37 2.21 27.00
CA THR A 199 0.58 0.75 27.05
C THR A 199 2.06 0.43 27.29
N LEU A 200 2.39 0.07 28.53
CA LEU A 200 3.78 -0.21 28.97
C LEU A 200 4.42 -1.40 28.24
N GLU A 201 3.62 -2.40 27.85
CA GLU A 201 4.08 -3.63 27.20
C GLU A 201 4.69 -3.39 25.82
N LEU A 202 4.32 -2.26 25.20
CA LEU A 202 4.55 -1.95 23.80
C LEU A 202 5.91 -1.28 23.55
N VAL A 203 6.42 -0.62 24.59
CA VAL A 203 7.66 0.17 24.54
C VAL A 203 8.75 -0.40 25.45
N GLY A 204 8.41 -1.44 26.22
CA GLY A 204 9.21 -1.98 27.30
C GLY A 204 9.32 -1.01 28.49
N ASN A 205 9.66 -1.54 29.66
CA ASN A 205 9.96 -0.72 30.84
C ASN A 205 11.22 0.17 30.67
N GLU A 206 11.94 0.02 29.57
CA GLU A 206 13.16 0.75 29.24
C GLU A 206 12.86 2.21 28.84
N MET A 207 11.68 2.49 28.28
CA MET A 207 11.31 3.84 27.88
C MET A 207 10.61 4.60 29.03
N GLY A 208 11.35 5.50 29.66
CA GLY A 208 10.82 6.38 30.70
C GLY A 208 9.61 7.23 30.23
N PRO A 209 8.75 7.71 31.15
CA PRO A 209 7.51 8.42 30.80
C PRO A 209 7.69 9.63 29.87
N PHE A 210 8.81 10.34 29.99
CA PHE A 210 9.13 11.48 29.12
C PHE A 210 9.43 11.03 27.68
N ALA A 211 10.23 9.99 27.50
CA ALA A 211 10.58 9.46 26.19
C ALA A 211 9.33 8.94 25.44
N ARG A 212 8.39 8.32 26.16
CA ARG A 212 7.09 7.89 25.59
C ARG A 212 6.27 9.05 25.04
N LYS A 213 6.18 10.16 25.78
CA LYS A 213 5.49 11.37 25.28
C LYS A 213 6.15 11.96 24.04
N VAL A 214 7.48 11.95 23.97
CA VAL A 214 8.22 12.42 22.80
C VAL A 214 7.96 11.51 21.59
N ALA A 215 8.02 10.18 21.77
CA ALA A 215 7.72 9.22 20.71
C ALA A 215 6.26 9.34 20.22
N ALA A 216 5.29 9.42 21.14
CA ALA A 216 3.88 9.65 20.82
C ALA A 216 3.68 10.94 20.01
N ALA A 217 4.29 12.06 20.44
CA ALA A 217 4.23 13.32 19.72
C ALA A 217 4.85 13.24 18.32
N PHE A 218 5.94 12.48 18.15
CA PHE A 218 6.55 12.25 16.83
C PHE A 218 5.58 11.52 15.89
N VAL A 219 4.91 10.47 16.37
CA VAL A 219 3.90 9.73 15.59
C VAL A 219 2.70 10.62 15.26
N GLN A 220 2.22 11.45 16.19
CA GLN A 220 1.13 12.41 15.93
C GLN A 220 1.49 13.45 14.88
N ARG A 221 2.75 13.91 14.87
CA ARG A 221 3.24 14.83 13.86
C ARG A 221 3.15 14.21 12.46
N ASP A 222 3.53 12.93 12.32
CA ASP A 222 3.42 12.21 11.05
C ASP A 222 1.96 12.02 10.61
N ALA A 223 1.07 11.68 11.54
CA ALA A 223 -0.37 11.63 11.27
C ALA A 223 -0.90 12.98 10.77
N ALA A 224 -0.52 14.08 11.41
CA ALA A 224 -0.92 15.44 11.01
C ALA A 224 -0.37 15.81 9.62
N ASN A 225 0.87 15.42 9.30
CA ASN A 225 1.45 15.63 7.98
C ASN A 225 0.68 14.87 6.88
N ALA A 226 0.28 13.62 7.14
CA ALA A 226 -0.52 12.83 6.22
C ALA A 226 -1.90 13.47 5.97
N LEU A 227 -2.58 13.92 7.02
CA LEU A 227 -3.87 14.63 6.91
C LEU A 227 -3.72 15.95 6.14
N LEU A 228 -2.64 16.69 6.38
CA LEU A 228 -2.37 17.93 5.64
C LEU A 228 -2.14 17.68 4.14
N ALA A 229 -1.41 16.61 3.79
CA ALA A 229 -1.21 16.21 2.40
C ALA A 229 -2.54 15.85 1.71
N GLN A 230 -3.36 15.05 2.40
CA GLN A 230 -4.71 14.68 1.95
C GLN A 230 -5.59 15.93 1.73
N ALA A 231 -5.59 16.86 2.69
CA ALA A 231 -6.41 18.07 2.64
C ALA A 231 -5.98 18.98 1.48
N ARG A 232 -4.67 19.14 1.26
CA ARG A 232 -4.12 19.90 0.13
C ARG A 232 -4.54 19.31 -1.21
N GLN A 233 -4.45 17.99 -1.35
CA GLN A 233 -4.83 17.32 -2.60
C GLN A 233 -6.34 17.41 -2.84
N SER A 234 -7.16 17.22 -1.80
CA SER A 234 -8.62 17.36 -1.87
C SER A 234 -9.04 18.76 -2.28
N LEU A 235 -8.40 19.78 -1.69
CA LEU A 235 -8.61 21.18 -2.07
C LEU A 235 -8.24 21.40 -3.54
N ARG A 236 -7.09 20.88 -4.00
CA ARG A 236 -6.69 21.00 -5.39
C ARG A 236 -7.71 20.40 -6.36
N VAL A 237 -8.15 19.16 -6.14
CA VAL A 237 -9.16 18.50 -7.00
C VAL A 237 -10.48 19.28 -6.99
N SER A 238 -10.89 19.76 -5.83
CA SER A 238 -12.10 20.58 -5.70
C SER A 238 -11.98 21.90 -6.48
N MET A 239 -10.81 22.54 -6.43
CA MET A 239 -10.52 23.77 -7.18
C MET A 239 -10.48 23.52 -8.70
N GLU A 240 -10.00 22.36 -9.15
CA GLU A 240 -10.06 21.94 -10.56
C GLU A 240 -11.51 21.71 -11.02
N GLY A 241 -12.38 21.16 -10.15
CA GLY A 241 -13.82 21.05 -10.42
C GLY A 241 -14.53 22.40 -10.54
N VAL A 242 -14.25 23.33 -9.62
CA VAL A 242 -14.76 24.71 -9.67
C VAL A 242 -14.35 25.41 -10.97
N ASP A 243 -13.11 25.18 -11.42
CA ASP A 243 -12.59 25.75 -12.65
C ASP A 243 -13.36 25.26 -13.89
N ARG A 244 -13.57 23.94 -14.01
CA ARG A 244 -14.33 23.35 -15.11
C ARG A 244 -15.77 23.86 -15.19
N VAL A 245 -16.45 24.00 -14.04
CA VAL A 245 -17.82 24.54 -14.00
C VAL A 245 -17.86 25.99 -14.48
N ALA A 246 -16.89 26.80 -14.06
CA ALA A 246 -16.78 28.19 -14.51
C ALA A 246 -16.49 28.28 -16.01
N GLU A 247 -15.63 27.42 -16.56
CA GLU A 247 -15.33 27.35 -17.99
C GLU A 247 -16.56 26.92 -18.83
N ALA A 248 -17.42 26.06 -18.29
CA ALA A 248 -18.67 25.64 -18.92
C ALA A 248 -19.80 26.68 -18.85
N GLY A 249 -19.53 27.88 -18.28
CA GLY A 249 -20.52 28.95 -18.14
C GLY A 249 -21.52 28.74 -17.00
N GLY A 250 -21.25 27.80 -16.08
CA GLY A 250 -22.03 27.65 -14.85
C GLY A 250 -21.72 28.75 -13.83
N ASP A 251 -22.61 28.92 -12.85
CA ASP A 251 -22.38 29.85 -11.74
C ASP A 251 -21.11 29.44 -10.97
N GLY A 252 -20.12 30.34 -10.97
CA GLY A 252 -18.85 30.11 -10.30
C GLY A 252 -19.00 29.99 -8.79
N ALA A 253 -18.19 29.13 -8.16
CA ALA A 253 -18.15 29.02 -6.70
C ALA A 253 -17.75 30.34 -6.03
N ASN A 254 -18.34 30.66 -4.87
CA ASN A 254 -17.97 31.84 -4.10
C ASN A 254 -16.61 31.68 -3.41
N LEU A 255 -15.54 31.94 -4.16
CA LEU A 255 -14.16 31.84 -3.70
C LEU A 255 -13.83 32.79 -2.54
N SER A 256 -14.59 33.89 -2.39
CA SER A 256 -14.40 34.82 -1.27
C SER A 256 -14.82 34.19 0.06
N GLU A 257 -15.93 33.47 0.07
CA GLU A 257 -16.40 32.76 1.26
C GLU A 257 -15.50 31.56 1.58
N LEU A 258 -15.06 30.82 0.56
CA LEU A 258 -14.11 29.71 0.73
C LEU A 258 -12.78 30.18 1.30
N ALA A 259 -12.21 31.27 0.79
CA ALA A 259 -10.99 31.88 1.31
C ALA A 259 -11.12 32.26 2.79
N ARG A 260 -12.26 32.84 3.17
CA ARG A 260 -12.56 33.19 4.57
C ARG A 260 -12.61 31.96 5.47
N LYS A 261 -13.28 30.88 5.03
CA LYS A 261 -13.39 29.62 5.81
C LYS A 261 -12.03 28.93 5.97
N LEU A 262 -11.17 29.02 4.98
CA LEU A 262 -9.82 28.42 5.00
C LEU A 262 -8.76 29.34 5.60
N HIS A 263 -9.14 30.51 6.12
CA HIS A 263 -8.22 31.53 6.65
C HIS A 263 -7.08 31.87 5.67
N THR A 264 -7.40 31.97 4.38
CA THR A 264 -6.46 32.28 3.30
C THR A 264 -6.98 33.43 2.44
N ASP A 265 -6.19 33.89 1.48
CA ASP A 265 -6.60 34.89 0.51
C ASP A 265 -7.13 34.24 -0.79
N ARG A 266 -7.93 35.00 -1.53
CA ARG A 266 -8.46 34.55 -2.83
C ARG A 266 -7.34 34.29 -3.84
N ALA A 267 -6.26 35.07 -3.77
CA ALA A 267 -5.14 34.94 -4.69
C ALA A 267 -4.45 33.58 -4.56
N ASN A 268 -4.29 33.03 -3.35
CA ASN A 268 -3.74 31.69 -3.19
C ASN A 268 -4.68 30.59 -3.69
N LEU A 269 -6.00 30.76 -3.55
CA LEU A 269 -6.95 29.82 -4.16
C LEU A 269 -6.91 29.86 -5.69
N TYR A 270 -6.79 31.04 -6.30
CA TYR A 270 -6.67 31.17 -7.75
C TYR A 270 -5.45 30.47 -8.35
N LYS A 271 -4.32 30.41 -7.62
CA LYS A 271 -3.12 29.67 -8.06
C LYS A 271 -3.40 28.16 -8.21
N LEU A 272 -4.40 27.64 -7.49
CA LEU A 272 -4.79 26.24 -7.55
C LEU A 272 -5.67 25.93 -8.76
N MET A 273 -6.31 26.94 -9.39
CA MET A 273 -7.15 26.77 -10.58
C MET A 273 -6.28 26.68 -11.85
N PRO A 274 -6.34 25.59 -12.63
CA PRO A 274 -5.53 25.41 -13.84
C PRO A 274 -5.67 26.53 -14.88
N SER A 275 -6.88 27.04 -15.13
CA SER A 275 -7.19 28.05 -16.15
C SER A 275 -6.59 29.43 -15.82
N ARG A 276 -6.30 29.68 -14.54
CA ARG A 276 -5.82 30.97 -14.02
C ARG A 276 -4.32 30.97 -13.70
N ARG A 277 -3.61 29.88 -14.00
CA ARG A 277 -2.16 29.83 -13.86
C ARG A 277 -1.49 30.64 -14.98
N PRO A 278 -0.56 31.56 -14.66
CA PRO A 278 0.17 32.31 -15.68
C PRO A 278 1.02 31.34 -16.51
N GLY A 279 0.77 31.28 -17.82
CA GLY A 279 1.60 30.51 -18.78
C GLY A 279 0.87 29.47 -19.62
N ARG A 280 -0.38 29.11 -19.32
CA ARG A 280 -1.18 28.23 -20.19
C ARG A 280 -1.87 29.08 -21.27
N ARG A 281 -1.11 29.53 -22.28
CA ARG A 281 -1.71 30.02 -23.52
C ARG A 281 -2.40 28.83 -24.19
N ARG A 282 -3.69 28.99 -24.48
CA ARG A 282 -4.45 28.10 -25.38
C ARG A 282 -3.75 28.01 -26.72
#